data_AF-X0YPN5-F1
#
_entry.id   AF-X0YPN5-F1
#
_cell.length_a   1.000
_cell.length_b   1.000
_cell.length_c   1.000
_cell.angle_alpha   90.00
_cell.angle_beta   90.00
_cell.angle_gamma   90.00
#
_symmetry.space_group_name_H-M   'P 1'
#
loop_
_entity.id
_entity.type
_entity.pdbx_description
1 polymer ?
#
loop_
_entity_poly.entity_id
_entity_poly.type
_entity_poly.pdbx_seq_one_letter_code
_entity_poly.pdbx_strand_id
1 'polypeptide(L)'
;YDIEVWLPGEDTYREISSCSVCGEFQARRMGARFRPKGSKELRFVHTLNGSGLAVGRTLIAVIENYQQADGSVTIPDVLVPYMGGLT
;
A
#
# COMPACT_ATOMS: atom_id res chain seq x y z
N TYR A 1 8.29 -3.96 -6.58
CA TYR A 1 7.11 -4.70 -7.04
C TYR A 1 5.95 -3.77 -6.89
N ASP A 2 5.20 -3.60 -7.97
CA ASP A 2 4.06 -2.71 -7.96
C ASP A 2 2.78 -3.53 -7.99
N ILE A 3 1.77 -3.03 -7.28
CA ILE A 3 0.42 -3.54 -7.35
C ILE A 3 -0.35 -2.52 -8.16
N GLU A 4 -1.08 -3.00 -9.17
CA GLU A 4 -1.93 -2.18 -9.99
C GLU A 4 -3.39 -2.59 -9.78
N VAL A 5 -4.26 -1.60 -9.55
CA VAL A 5 -5.70 -1.79 -9.35
C VAL A 5 -6.42 -1.51 -10.65
N TRP A 6 -7.49 -2.26 -10.93
CA TRP A 6 -8.33 -2.03 -12.09
C TRP A 6 -9.13 -0.74 -11.95
N LEU A 7 -9.08 0.14 -12.95
CA LEU A 7 -9.92 1.34 -13.05
C LEU A 7 -10.83 1.22 -14.28
N PRO A 8 -12.12 0.89 -14.09
CA PRO A 8 -13.09 0.75 -15.18
C PRO A 8 -13.17 1.97 -16.11
N GLY A 9 -13.07 3.19 -15.58
CA GLY A 9 -13.14 4.42 -16.37
C GLY A 9 -11.95 4.61 -17.32
N GLU A 10 -10.83 3.93 -17.05
CA GLU A 10 -9.62 3.97 -17.88
C GLU A 10 -9.37 2.64 -18.63
N ASP A 11 -10.22 1.63 -18.45
CA ASP A 11 -10.10 0.27 -19.03
C ASP A 11 -8.69 -0.33 -18.89
N THR A 12 -8.08 -0.10 -17.73
CA THR A 12 -6.69 -0.52 -17.49
C THR A 12 -6.36 -0.64 -16.01
N TYR A 13 -5.21 -1.26 -15.74
CA TYR A 13 -4.64 -1.31 -14.40
C TYR A 13 -3.77 -0.07 -14.15
N ARG A 14 -3.90 0.52 -12.96
CA ARG A 14 -3.09 1.66 -12.51
C ARG A 14 -2.43 1.37 -11.18
N GLU A 15 -1.17 1.77 -11.04
CA GLU A 15 -0.40 1.60 -9.82
C GLU A 15 -1.15 2.13 -8.58
N ILE A 16 -1.26 1.31 -7.54
CA ILE A 16 -1.85 1.67 -6.24
C ILE A 16 -0.86 1.47 -5.08
N SER A 17 0.23 0.73 -5.32
CA SER A 17 1.30 0.49 -4.35
C SER A 17 2.61 0.19 -5.04
N SER A 18 3.71 0.62 -4.43
CA SER A 18 5.05 0.15 -4.74
C SER A 18 5.73 -0.38 -3.48
N CYS A 19 6.25 -1.61 -3.58
CA CYS A 19 6.90 -2.35 -2.50
C CYS A 19 8.33 -2.72 -2.90
N SER A 20 9.31 -2.28 -2.11
CA SER A 20 10.73 -2.34 -2.46
C SER A 20 11.61 -2.90 -1.34
N VAL A 21 12.62 -3.69 -1.73
CA VAL A 21 13.75 -4.07 -0.88
C VAL A 21 14.89 -3.12 -1.20
N CYS A 22 15.32 -2.31 -0.24
CA CYS A 22 16.41 -1.34 -0.43
C CYS A 22 17.78 -1.89 0.01
N GLY A 23 17.81 -3.11 0.58
CA GLY A 23 19.01 -3.69 1.16
C GLY A 23 19.65 -2.74 2.18
N GLU A 24 20.97 -2.63 2.18
CA GLU A 24 21.69 -1.74 3.09
C GLU A 24 21.76 -0.27 2.62
N PHE A 25 21.23 0.07 1.43
CA PHE A 25 21.47 1.40 0.81
C PHE A 25 21.05 2.57 1.71
N GLN A 26 19.83 2.52 2.24
CA GLN A 26 19.32 3.54 3.14
C GLN A 26 19.99 3.45 4.53
N ALA A 27 20.22 2.23 5.02
CA ALA A 27 20.87 2.01 6.32
C ALA A 27 22.30 2.58 6.38
N ARG A 28 23.06 2.48 5.29
CA ARG A 28 24.39 3.09 5.17
C ARG A 28 24.36 4.61 5.26
N ARG A 29 23.33 5.25 4.69
CA ARG A 29 23.12 6.71 4.74
C ARG A 29 22.70 7.20 6.13
N MET A 30 21.89 6.42 6.84
CA MET A 30 21.39 6.77 8.18
C MET A 30 22.30 6.30 9.32
N GLY A 31 23.27 5.43 9.05
CA GLY A 31 24.07 4.79 10.08
C GLY A 31 23.33 3.72 10.89
N ALA A 32 22.20 3.21 10.38
CA ALA A 32 21.35 2.24 11.07
C ALA A 32 21.99 0.84 11.05
N ARG A 33 22.35 0.33 12.23
CA ARG A 33 23.09 -0.94 12.40
C ARG A 33 22.43 -1.83 13.45
N PHE A 34 22.68 -3.12 13.33
CA PHE A 34 22.34 -4.11 14.36
C PHE A 34 23.56 -4.98 14.67
N ARG A 35 23.50 -5.68 15.80
CA ARG A 35 24.50 -6.66 16.22
C ARG A 35 23.91 -8.07 16.05
N PRO A 36 24.42 -8.89 15.13
CA PRO A 36 24.00 -10.28 15.04
C PRO A 36 24.30 -11.03 16.36
N LYS A 37 23.40 -11.94 16.75
CA LYS A 37 23.58 -12.74 17.96
C LYS A 37 24.90 -13.53 17.89
N GLY A 38 25.72 -13.43 18.93
CA GLY A 38 27.03 -14.10 18.99
C GLY A 38 28.16 -13.37 18.25
N SER A 39 27.90 -12.21 17.64
CA SER A 39 28.93 -11.43 16.94
C SER A 39 29.34 -10.16 17.71
N LYS A 40 30.65 -9.86 17.69
CA LYS A 40 31.19 -8.56 18.13
C LYS A 40 31.13 -7.48 17.03
N GLU A 41 30.85 -7.87 15.79
CA GLU A 41 30.75 -6.98 14.63
C GLU A 41 29.35 -6.36 14.52
N LEU A 42 29.27 -5.10 14.11
CA LEU A 42 28.01 -4.46 13.72
C LEU A 42 27.79 -4.60 12.22
N ARG A 43 26.56 -4.91 11.81
CA ARG A 43 26.14 -4.98 10.40
C ARG A 43 25.06 -3.95 10.13
N PHE A 44 24.97 -3.46 8.88
CA PHE A 44 23.87 -2.59 8.50
C PHE A 44 22.58 -3.40 8.41
N VAL A 45 21.46 -2.81 8.83
CA VAL A 45 20.15 -3.44 8.62
C VAL A 45 19.78 -3.38 7.14
N HIS A 46 18.96 -4.33 6.68
CA HIS A 46 18.25 -4.16 5.42
C HIS A 46 16.98 -3.37 5.66
N THR A 47 16.65 -2.45 4.76
CA THR A 47 15.38 -1.72 4.81
C THR A 47 14.46 -2.14 3.68
N LEU A 48 13.16 -2.12 3.97
CA LEU A 48 12.07 -2.37 3.03
C LEU A 48 11.01 -1.30 3.25
N ASN A 49 10.23 -1.01 2.22
CA ASN A 49 9.07 -0.14 2.31
C ASN A 49 7.99 -0.63 1.34
N GLY A 50 6.74 -0.26 1.61
CA GLY A 50 5.61 -0.61 0.78
C GLY A 50 4.38 0.22 1.13
N SER A 51 3.65 0.71 0.14
CA SER A 51 2.35 1.35 0.36
C SER A 51 1.30 0.28 0.70
N GLY A 52 0.46 0.53 1.69
CA GLY A 52 -0.61 -0.41 2.10
C GLY A 52 -1.94 0.29 2.40
N LEU A 53 -2.50 1.13 1.53
CA LEU A 53 -2.17 1.47 0.14
C LEU A 53 -2.13 3.00 -0.01
N ALA A 54 -1.97 3.53 -1.22
CA ALA A 54 -2.23 4.95 -1.47
C ALA A 54 -3.73 5.25 -1.30
N VAL A 55 -4.13 5.82 -0.16
CA VAL A 55 -5.56 5.97 0.23
C VAL A 55 -6.39 6.72 -0.81
N GLY A 56 -5.87 7.82 -1.36
CA GLY A 56 -6.57 8.57 -2.41
C GLY A 56 -6.83 7.76 -3.68
N ARG A 57 -5.83 6.97 -4.14
CA ARG A 57 -6.00 6.05 -5.29
C ARG A 57 -6.97 4.91 -4.96
N THR A 58 -6.96 4.45 -3.71
CA THR A 58 -7.88 3.42 -3.22
C THR A 58 -9.33 3.92 -3.25
N LEU A 59 -9.57 5.17 -2.87
CA LEU A 59 -10.91 5.76 -2.94
C LEU A 59 -11.43 5.85 -4.37
N ILE A 60 -10.60 6.27 -5.34
CA ILE A 60 -10.96 6.28 -6.76
C ILE A 60 -11.36 4.87 -7.21
N ALA A 61 -10.54 3.88 -6.90
CA ALA A 61 -10.83 2.48 -7.24
C ALA A 61 -12.12 1.97 -6.59
N VAL A 62 -12.40 2.32 -5.33
CA VAL A 62 -13.66 1.95 -4.66
C VAL A 62 -14.86 2.58 -5.37
N ILE A 63 -14.81 3.88 -5.65
CA ILE A 63 -15.91 4.60 -6.31
C ILE A 63 -16.22 3.97 -7.67
N GLU A 64 -15.22 3.75 -8.52
CA GLU A 64 -15.46 3.21 -9.86
C GLU A 64 -15.90 1.75 -9.85
N ASN A 65 -15.30 0.90 -9.01
CA ASN A 65 -15.58 -0.54 -9.02
C ASN A 65 -16.88 -0.91 -8.27
N TYR A 66 -17.37 -0.04 -7.37
CA TYR A 66 -18.59 -0.28 -6.60
C TYR A 66 -19.76 0.62 -7.03
N GLN A 67 -19.61 1.35 -8.14
CA GLN A 67 -20.68 2.16 -8.72
C GLN A 67 -21.85 1.28 -9.17
N GLN A 68 -23.07 1.73 -8.85
CA GLN A 68 -24.32 1.12 -9.28
C GLN A 68 -24.93 1.87 -10.48
N ALA A 69 -25.92 1.26 -11.14
CA ALA A 69 -26.54 1.81 -12.34
C ALA A 69 -27.22 3.19 -12.12
N ASP A 70 -27.63 3.50 -10.88
CA ASP A 70 -28.24 4.78 -10.50
C ASP A 70 -27.21 5.85 -10.09
N GLY A 71 -25.92 5.55 -10.15
CA GLY A 71 -24.83 6.43 -9.75
C GLY A 71 -24.50 6.41 -8.25
N SER A 72 -25.21 5.61 -7.44
CA SER A 72 -24.79 5.34 -6.06
C SER A 72 -23.53 4.47 -6.02
N VAL A 73 -22.82 4.46 -4.88
CA VAL A 73 -21.63 3.62 -4.66
C VAL A 73 -21.91 2.71 -3.48
N THR A 74 -21.85 1.40 -3.71
CA THR A 74 -21.97 0.42 -2.62
C THR A 74 -20.73 0.48 -1.74
N ILE A 75 -20.94 0.54 -0.42
CA ILE A 75 -19.85 0.53 0.54
C ILE A 75 -19.28 -0.90 0.59
N PRO A 76 -17.97 -1.12 0.35
CA PRO A 76 -17.37 -2.43 0.55
C PRO A 76 -17.61 -2.93 1.98
N ASP A 77 -17.99 -4.20 2.16
CA ASP A 77 -18.38 -4.79 3.46
C ASP A 77 -17.38 -4.48 4.59
N VAL A 78 -16.08 -4.53 4.28
CA VAL A 78 -15.01 -4.27 5.24
C VAL A 78 -14.94 -2.81 5.73
N LEU A 79 -15.55 -1.87 4.99
CA LEU A 79 -15.61 -0.46 5.34
C LEU A 79 -16.88 -0.11 6.12
N VAL A 80 -17.96 -0.89 6.03
CA VAL A 80 -19.26 -0.62 6.69
C VAL A 80 -19.14 -0.26 8.18
N PRO A 81 -18.33 -0.96 9.01
CA PRO A 81 -18.19 -0.61 10.43
C PRO A 81 -17.65 0.81 10.70
N TYR A 82 -17.01 1.42 9.72
CA TYR A 82 -16.40 2.76 9.81
C TYR A 82 -17.32 3.88 9.28
N MET A 83 -18.47 3.53 8.69
CA MET A 83 -19.32 4.46 7.94
C MET A 83 -20.50 5.03 8.75
N GLY A 84 -20.48 4.88 10.08
CA GLY A 84 -21.45 5.54 10.96
C GLY A 84 -22.89 5.05 10.82
N GLY A 85 -23.09 3.78 10.44
CA GLY A 85 -24.41 3.18 10.24
C GLY A 85 -24.93 3.23 8.81
N LEU A 86 -24.12 3.72 7.86
CA LEU A 86 -24.40 3.57 6.43
C LEU A 86 -24.02 2.16 5.97
N THR A 87 -24.84 1.60 5.07
CA THR A 87 -24.65 0.32 4.40
C THR A 87 -24.69 0.51 2.89
#